data_AF-A0A352Y0F8-F1
#
_entry.id   AF-A0A352Y0F8-F1
#
_cell.length_a   1.000
_cell.length_b   1.000
_cell.length_c   1.000
_cell.angle_alpha   90.00
_cell.angle_beta   90.00
_cell.angle_gamma   90.00
#
_symmetry.space_group_name_H-M   'P 1'
#
loop_
_entity.id
_entity.type
_entity.pdbx_description
1 polymer ?
#
loop_
_entity_poly.entity_id
_entity_poly.type
_entity_poly.pdbx_seq_one_letter_code
_entity_poly.pdbx_strand_id
1 'polypeptide(L)'
;NRTLAARRESIAQAQQSLRSLETHLVEERSRLDTARKEEQQVAQRKQALGRAIADAQQEFERLKSAQSEAERQRRTVSDRLNMLKNWRQSLSGYTDGVRALLRAPAAKVSGLVGPVPQLGVAPSGLEIAIEAALGPYLQAVVVQTYRDAQNCLLYLQTAKLGKAMVVWMEGEQAGEKDYDERLQVPEETIKRFLEARPILKERVVGFAWRSMQCEPRYLPLFRTMLRGVVLVRDVEAARELMAWVLSYTVSDTGDLPIEMVVTGAGEVLHHAGWLAAGSGKEGSQQGLLTYERELHELPGLLSEHVALIDQLNSMISEVQRAQEGRRIEQSAVDRELQKILARVNELNRVVMTTQREQEHIQTELRLADSLEQQLAAEVVGLEQEVQAAQERVRVHEKSQREMAGLVEELQHEMEERATVFRRQQDELGRGRTAVAVKRQEARSLRQQLDTLQLQAQEHKAQVEQQRGRIKETEQQQQVLVETINSRRRELEEVRAKSHTLG
;
A
#
# COMPACT_ATOMS: atom_id res chain seq x y z
N ASN A 1 23.65 37.38 38.67
CA ASN A 1 23.27 36.07 38.11
C ASN A 1 23.41 36.00 36.57
N ARG A 2 24.65 35.94 36.05
CA ARG A 2 24.87 35.85 34.59
C ARG A 2 24.69 34.42 34.04
N THR A 3 24.97 33.41 34.85
CA THR A 3 24.89 31.98 34.49
C THR A 3 23.45 31.50 34.32
N LEU A 4 22.54 31.87 35.24
CA LEU A 4 21.10 31.61 35.12
C LEU A 4 20.48 32.32 33.91
N ALA A 5 20.89 33.56 33.63
CA ALA A 5 20.42 34.29 32.44
C ALA A 5 20.83 33.60 31.13
N ALA A 6 22.10 33.18 31.01
CA ALA A 6 22.59 32.46 29.85
C ALA A 6 21.89 31.09 29.65
N ARG A 7 21.58 30.37 30.75
CA ARG A 7 20.80 29.13 30.67
C ARG A 7 19.36 29.37 30.23
N ARG A 8 18.69 30.41 30.75
CA ARG A 8 17.33 30.77 30.32
C ARG A 8 17.28 31.12 28.83
N GLU A 9 18.31 31.79 28.32
CA GLU A 9 18.43 32.09 26.89
C GLU A 9 18.65 30.82 26.05
N SER A 10 19.48 29.88 26.52
CA SER A 10 19.67 28.58 25.88
C SER A 10 18.39 27.73 25.87
N ILE A 11 17.63 27.72 26.97
CA ILE A 11 16.31 27.04 27.06
C ILE A 11 15.33 27.69 26.08
N ALA A 12 15.29 29.02 25.97
CA ALA A 12 14.42 29.72 25.04
C ALA A 12 14.77 29.39 23.57
N GLN A 13 16.06 29.32 23.24
CA GLN A 13 16.53 28.91 21.91
C GLN A 13 16.14 27.45 21.60
N ALA A 14 16.29 26.54 22.55
CA ALA A 14 15.89 25.13 22.41
C ALA A 14 14.35 24.97 22.32
N GLN A 15 13.57 25.82 22.99
CA GLN A 15 12.11 25.86 22.84
C GLN A 15 11.71 26.35 21.43
N GLN A 16 12.43 27.33 20.89
CA GLN A 16 12.16 27.83 19.54
C GLN A 16 12.53 26.79 18.46
N SER A 17 13.67 26.10 18.60
CA SER A 17 14.03 25.00 17.70
C SER A 17 13.01 23.87 17.77
N LEU A 18 12.55 23.51 18.98
CA LEU A 18 11.51 22.50 19.17
C LEU A 18 10.20 22.87 18.44
N ARG A 19 9.73 24.12 18.57
CA ARG A 19 8.54 24.59 17.86
C ARG A 19 8.70 24.50 16.34
N SER A 20 9.89 24.85 15.82
CA SER A 20 10.17 24.74 14.38
C SER A 20 10.17 23.28 13.91
N LEU A 21 10.75 22.37 14.68
CA LEU A 21 10.73 20.94 14.44
C LEU A 21 9.31 20.37 14.47
N GLU A 22 8.47 20.83 15.40
CA GLU A 22 7.05 20.45 15.48
C GLU A 22 6.28 20.87 14.24
N THR A 23 6.48 22.10 13.76
CA THR A 23 5.86 22.56 12.51
C THR A 23 6.32 21.75 11.30
N HIS A 24 7.63 21.49 11.18
CA HIS A 24 8.18 20.65 10.13
C HIS A 24 7.64 19.21 10.20
N LEU A 25 7.49 18.66 11.40
CA LEU A 25 6.96 17.32 11.57
C LEU A 25 5.49 17.23 11.14
N VAL A 26 4.67 18.23 11.42
CA VAL A 26 3.28 18.30 10.97
C VAL A 26 3.22 18.37 9.43
N GLU A 27 4.06 19.19 8.82
CA GLU A 27 4.16 19.29 7.36
C GLU A 27 4.57 17.95 6.72
N GLU A 28 5.63 17.32 7.21
CA GLU A 28 6.12 16.04 6.71
C GLU A 28 5.13 14.89 6.94
N ARG A 29 4.41 14.88 8.07
CA ARG A 29 3.31 13.94 8.30
C ARG A 29 2.17 14.16 7.31
N SER A 30 1.83 15.41 6.96
CA SER A 30 0.81 15.70 5.95
C SER A 30 1.24 15.22 4.56
N ARG A 31 2.51 15.46 4.18
CA ARG A 31 3.10 14.98 2.92
C ARG A 31 3.07 13.45 2.85
N LEU A 32 3.42 12.79 3.95
CA LEU A 32 3.34 11.33 4.05
C LEU A 32 1.91 10.81 3.89
N ASP A 33 0.92 11.44 4.53
CA ASP A 33 -0.49 11.04 4.39
C ASP A 33 -1.00 11.23 2.95
N THR A 34 -0.64 12.34 2.30
CA THR A 34 -0.96 12.53 0.87
C THR A 34 -0.32 11.47 -0.02
N ALA A 35 0.94 11.12 0.22
CA ALA A 35 1.63 10.08 -0.54
C ALA A 35 1.03 8.69 -0.31
N ARG A 36 0.57 8.37 0.91
CA ARG A 36 -0.13 7.11 1.21
C ARG A 36 -1.51 7.04 0.54
N LYS A 37 -2.24 8.16 0.46
CA LYS A 37 -3.51 8.24 -0.29
C LYS A 37 -3.28 8.01 -1.78
N GLU A 38 -2.26 8.61 -2.37
CA GLU A 38 -1.87 8.37 -3.76
C GLU A 38 -1.47 6.90 -4.00
N GLU A 39 -0.70 6.30 -3.08
CA GLU A 39 -0.34 4.87 -3.13
C GLU A 39 -1.59 3.98 -3.18
N GLN A 40 -2.56 4.24 -2.30
CA GLN A 40 -3.80 3.48 -2.25
C GLN A 40 -4.62 3.62 -3.53
N GLN A 41 -4.69 4.82 -4.12
CA GLN A 41 -5.39 5.05 -5.38
C GLN A 41 -4.73 4.29 -6.55
N VAL A 42 -3.40 4.36 -6.65
CA VAL A 42 -2.65 3.65 -7.69
C VAL A 42 -2.73 2.12 -7.50
N ALA A 43 -2.70 1.64 -6.25
CA ALA A 43 -2.89 0.23 -5.93
C ALA A 43 -4.30 -0.28 -6.32
N GLN A 44 -5.35 0.52 -6.07
CA GLN A 44 -6.71 0.20 -6.53
C GLN A 44 -6.80 0.18 -8.05
N ARG A 45 -6.20 1.16 -8.74
CA ARG A 45 -6.12 1.18 -10.21
C ARG A 45 -5.42 -0.05 -10.76
N LYS A 46 -4.31 -0.48 -10.14
CA LYS A 46 -3.60 -1.71 -10.49
C LYS A 46 -4.48 -2.94 -10.32
N GLN A 47 -5.23 -3.04 -9.22
CA GLN A 47 -6.13 -4.17 -8.99
C GLN A 47 -7.28 -4.21 -10.01
N ALA A 48 -7.89 -3.06 -10.31
CA ALA A 48 -8.94 -2.96 -11.32
C ALA A 48 -8.43 -3.35 -12.71
N LEU A 49 -7.23 -2.90 -13.08
CA LEU A 49 -6.59 -3.27 -14.34
C LEU A 49 -6.26 -4.77 -14.39
N GLY A 50 -5.78 -5.35 -13.28
CA GLY A 50 -5.53 -6.78 -13.17
C GLY A 50 -6.79 -7.63 -13.38
N ARG A 51 -7.95 -7.20 -12.85
CA ARG A 51 -9.25 -7.84 -13.12
C ARG A 51 -9.63 -7.73 -14.60
N ALA A 52 -9.51 -6.53 -15.19
CA ALA A 52 -9.82 -6.31 -16.60
C ALA A 52 -8.94 -7.15 -17.55
N ILE A 53 -7.67 -7.40 -17.19
CA ILE A 53 -6.77 -8.29 -17.93
C ILE A 53 -7.23 -9.75 -17.80
N ALA A 54 -7.58 -10.19 -16.59
CA ALA A 54 -8.08 -11.55 -16.37
C ALA A 54 -9.39 -11.82 -17.15
N ASP A 55 -10.35 -10.90 -17.06
CA ASP A 55 -11.63 -10.99 -17.77
C ASP A 55 -11.42 -11.04 -19.29
N ALA A 56 -10.53 -10.20 -19.82
CA ALA A 56 -10.20 -10.20 -21.23
C ALA A 56 -9.47 -11.48 -21.69
N GLN A 57 -8.69 -12.10 -20.81
CA GLN A 57 -8.03 -13.36 -21.11
C GLN A 57 -9.02 -14.53 -21.14
N GLN A 58 -9.99 -14.54 -20.23
CA GLN A 58 -11.10 -15.49 -20.26
C GLN A 58 -11.94 -15.32 -21.53
N GLU A 59 -12.25 -14.08 -21.93
CA GLU A 59 -12.99 -13.82 -23.17
C GLU A 59 -12.18 -14.26 -24.41
N PHE A 60 -10.86 -14.02 -24.42
CA PHE A 60 -9.99 -14.51 -25.48
C PHE A 60 -10.02 -16.03 -25.61
N GLU A 61 -9.94 -16.76 -24.50
CA GLU A 61 -10.03 -18.23 -24.49
C GLU A 61 -11.40 -18.71 -24.98
N ARG A 62 -12.48 -18.04 -24.57
CA ARG A 62 -13.84 -18.33 -25.05
C ARG A 62 -13.95 -18.15 -26.56
N LEU A 63 -13.49 -17.03 -27.10
CA LEU A 63 -13.50 -16.77 -28.54
C LEU A 63 -12.66 -17.78 -29.32
N LYS A 64 -11.48 -18.15 -28.80
CA LYS A 64 -10.61 -19.15 -29.43
C LYS A 64 -11.25 -20.55 -29.43
N SER A 65 -11.97 -20.91 -28.36
CA SER A 65 -12.71 -22.17 -28.32
C SER A 65 -13.86 -22.18 -29.34
N ALA A 66 -14.60 -21.08 -29.45
CA ALA A 66 -15.67 -20.91 -30.44
C ALA A 66 -15.13 -20.95 -31.88
N GLN A 67 -13.98 -20.34 -32.14
CA GLN A 67 -13.28 -20.41 -33.43
C GLN A 67 -12.90 -21.84 -33.78
N SER A 68 -12.29 -22.58 -32.84
CA SER A 68 -11.90 -23.98 -33.08
C SER A 68 -13.11 -24.86 -33.39
N GLU A 69 -14.25 -24.63 -32.72
CA GLU A 69 -15.49 -25.35 -32.98
C GLU A 69 -16.07 -25.00 -34.36
N ALA A 70 -16.13 -23.71 -34.70
CA ALA A 70 -16.57 -23.26 -36.02
C ALA A 70 -15.68 -23.83 -37.15
N GLU A 71 -14.37 -23.91 -36.94
CA GLU A 71 -13.45 -24.56 -37.88
C GLU A 71 -13.71 -26.06 -38.05
N ARG A 72 -14.02 -26.78 -36.97
CA ARG A 72 -14.38 -28.20 -37.02
C ARG A 72 -15.65 -28.39 -37.83
N GLN A 73 -16.69 -27.60 -37.55
CA GLN A 73 -17.96 -27.64 -38.28
C GLN A 73 -17.76 -27.32 -39.77
N ARG A 74 -16.99 -26.27 -40.10
CA ARG A 74 -16.63 -25.94 -41.48
C ARG A 74 -15.95 -27.11 -42.19
N ARG A 75 -15.01 -27.80 -41.52
CA ARG A 75 -14.33 -28.97 -42.10
C ARG A 75 -15.31 -30.11 -42.36
N THR A 76 -16.17 -30.44 -41.40
CA THR A 76 -17.21 -31.47 -41.57
C THR A 76 -18.14 -31.17 -42.74
N VAL A 77 -18.62 -29.93 -42.86
CA VAL A 77 -19.47 -29.48 -43.98
C VAL A 77 -18.70 -29.55 -45.31
N SER A 78 -17.45 -29.11 -45.33
CA SER A 78 -16.57 -29.18 -46.52
C SER A 78 -16.31 -30.62 -46.96
N ASP A 79 -16.02 -31.52 -46.02
CA ASP A 79 -15.76 -32.93 -46.31
C ASP A 79 -17.02 -33.62 -46.85
N ARG A 80 -18.19 -33.34 -46.26
CA ARG A 80 -19.49 -33.79 -46.78
C ARG A 80 -19.75 -33.27 -48.18
N LEU A 81 -19.53 -31.98 -48.43
CA LEU A 81 -19.69 -31.37 -49.75
C LEU A 81 -18.78 -32.02 -50.79
N ASN A 82 -17.51 -32.28 -50.45
CA ASN A 82 -16.56 -32.94 -51.34
C ASN A 82 -16.96 -34.38 -51.63
N MET A 83 -17.41 -35.12 -50.61
CA MET A 83 -17.94 -36.48 -50.77
C MET A 83 -19.12 -36.49 -51.74
N LEU A 84 -20.08 -35.58 -51.58
CA LEU A 84 -21.25 -35.49 -52.45
C LEU A 84 -20.91 -35.02 -53.88
N LYS A 85 -19.94 -34.11 -54.03
CA LYS A 85 -19.44 -33.70 -55.35
C LYS A 85 -18.80 -34.87 -56.08
N ASN A 86 -17.98 -35.66 -55.39
CA ASN A 86 -17.37 -36.87 -55.95
C ASN A 86 -18.44 -37.91 -56.31
N TRP A 87 -19.45 -38.06 -55.44
CA TRP A 87 -20.59 -38.94 -55.72
C TRP A 87 -21.35 -38.50 -56.99
N ARG A 88 -21.64 -37.19 -57.15
CA ARG A 88 -22.27 -36.64 -58.37
C ARG A 88 -21.40 -36.85 -59.60
N GLN A 89 -20.10 -36.60 -59.52
CA GLN A 89 -19.16 -36.81 -60.64
C GLN A 89 -19.04 -38.28 -61.05
N SER A 90 -19.07 -39.20 -60.07
CA SER A 90 -19.05 -40.63 -60.34
C SER A 90 -20.35 -41.12 -61.01
N LEU A 91 -21.42 -40.31 -61.00
CA LEU A 91 -22.78 -40.65 -61.40
C LEU A 91 -23.31 -41.88 -60.63
N SER A 92 -22.90 -42.01 -59.36
CA SER A 92 -23.39 -43.08 -58.49
C SER A 92 -24.91 -42.97 -58.32
N GLY A 93 -25.61 -44.11 -58.25
CA GLY A 93 -27.08 -44.14 -58.15
C GLY A 93 -27.84 -44.08 -59.48
N TYR A 94 -27.17 -43.73 -60.59
CA TYR A 94 -27.76 -43.79 -61.93
C TYR A 94 -27.55 -45.16 -62.61
N THR A 95 -28.56 -45.61 -63.35
CA THR A 95 -28.47 -46.81 -64.20
C THR A 95 -27.39 -46.69 -65.28
N ASP A 96 -26.91 -47.83 -65.78
CA ASP A 96 -25.83 -47.87 -66.79
C ASP A 96 -26.13 -47.05 -68.05
N GLY A 97 -27.38 -47.09 -68.53
CA GLY A 97 -27.81 -46.32 -69.71
C GLY A 97 -27.76 -44.81 -69.47
N VAL A 98 -28.20 -44.36 -68.28
CA VAL A 98 -28.15 -42.94 -67.92
C VAL A 98 -26.69 -42.49 -67.77
N ARG A 99 -25.84 -43.29 -67.10
CA ARG A 99 -24.41 -43.00 -67.00
C ARG A 99 -23.73 -42.93 -68.36
N ALA A 100 -24.09 -43.81 -69.28
CA ALA A 100 -23.58 -43.80 -70.65
C ALA A 100 -23.96 -42.53 -71.41
N LEU A 101 -25.21 -42.07 -71.29
CA LEU A 101 -25.65 -40.81 -71.90
C LEU A 101 -24.93 -39.60 -71.30
N LEU A 102 -24.84 -39.52 -69.96
CA LEU A 102 -24.21 -38.39 -69.27
C LEU A 102 -22.69 -38.31 -69.49
N ARG A 103 -22.03 -39.45 -69.81
CA ARG A 103 -20.61 -39.51 -70.16
C ARG A 103 -20.36 -39.43 -71.67
N ALA A 104 -21.40 -39.37 -72.49
CA ALA A 104 -21.26 -39.35 -73.94
C ALA A 104 -20.55 -38.06 -74.38
N PRO A 105 -19.59 -38.13 -75.31
CA PRO A 105 -19.02 -36.92 -75.91
C PRO A 105 -20.10 -36.09 -76.60
N ALA A 106 -20.03 -34.77 -76.45
CA ALA A 106 -20.99 -33.83 -77.08
C ALA A 106 -21.09 -33.98 -78.61
N ALA A 107 -20.05 -34.52 -79.25
CA ALA A 107 -20.05 -34.82 -80.68
C ALA A 107 -20.98 -35.98 -81.09
N LYS A 108 -21.31 -36.89 -80.15
CA LYS A 108 -22.18 -38.06 -80.38
C LYS A 108 -23.60 -37.85 -79.85
N VAL A 109 -23.73 -37.10 -78.76
CA VAL A 109 -25.01 -36.76 -78.15
C VAL A 109 -25.06 -35.25 -77.98
N SER A 110 -25.94 -34.60 -78.72
CA SER A 110 -26.18 -33.16 -78.68
C SER A 110 -27.37 -32.82 -77.78
N GLY A 111 -27.45 -31.56 -77.34
CA GLY A 111 -28.63 -31.03 -76.66
C GLY A 111 -28.90 -31.61 -75.27
N LEU A 112 -27.94 -32.29 -74.64
CA LEU A 112 -28.06 -32.82 -73.28
C LEU A 112 -28.13 -31.69 -72.25
N VAL A 113 -29.22 -31.64 -71.48
CA VAL A 113 -29.43 -30.65 -70.41
C VAL A 113 -28.94 -31.21 -69.07
N GLY A 114 -29.31 -32.45 -68.75
CA GLY A 114 -28.92 -33.11 -67.51
C GLY A 114 -30.00 -34.09 -67.02
N PRO A 115 -29.72 -34.87 -65.96
CA PRO A 115 -30.72 -35.74 -65.35
C PRO A 115 -31.71 -34.94 -64.50
N VAL A 116 -32.97 -35.39 -64.44
CA VAL A 116 -34.07 -34.70 -63.72
C VAL A 116 -33.71 -34.25 -62.29
N PRO A 117 -33.04 -35.06 -61.44
CA PRO A 117 -32.69 -34.67 -60.06
C PRO A 117 -31.75 -33.47 -59.96
N GLN A 118 -31.00 -33.16 -61.01
CA GLN A 118 -30.09 -32.00 -61.04
C GLN A 118 -30.78 -30.72 -61.50
N LEU A 119 -32.00 -30.82 -62.05
CA LEU A 119 -32.73 -29.68 -62.64
C LEU A 119 -33.73 -29.06 -61.67
N GLY A 120 -34.03 -29.74 -60.56
CA GLY A 120 -34.93 -29.25 -59.52
C GLY A 120 -34.57 -29.80 -58.15
N VAL A 121 -34.83 -29.01 -57.13
CA VAL A 121 -34.54 -29.29 -55.73
C VAL A 121 -35.86 -29.49 -54.98
N ALA A 122 -35.96 -30.60 -54.26
CA ALA A 122 -37.06 -30.86 -53.35
C ALA A 122 -36.85 -30.10 -52.02
N PRO A 123 -37.91 -29.53 -51.42
CA PRO A 123 -37.82 -28.86 -50.14
C PRO A 123 -37.73 -29.89 -49.01
N SER A 124 -37.09 -29.49 -47.91
CA SER A 124 -36.83 -30.33 -46.73
C SER A 124 -38.06 -31.08 -46.24
N GLY A 125 -37.97 -32.41 -46.21
CA GLY A 125 -39.02 -33.31 -45.71
C GLY A 125 -39.98 -33.82 -46.79
N LEU A 126 -39.85 -33.36 -48.04
CA LEU A 126 -40.66 -33.86 -49.17
C LEU A 126 -39.83 -34.66 -50.20
N GLU A 127 -38.56 -34.93 -49.94
CA GLU A 127 -37.66 -35.60 -50.88
C GLU A 127 -38.20 -36.98 -51.26
N ILE A 128 -38.54 -37.79 -50.27
CA ILE A 128 -39.02 -39.16 -50.46
C ILE A 128 -40.35 -39.16 -51.20
N ALA A 129 -41.25 -38.24 -50.85
CA ALA A 129 -42.55 -38.08 -51.49
C ALA A 129 -42.39 -37.68 -52.97
N ILE A 130 -41.50 -36.74 -53.27
CA ILE A 130 -41.26 -36.28 -54.65
C ILE A 130 -40.49 -37.33 -55.46
N GLU A 131 -39.56 -38.07 -54.86
CA GLU A 131 -38.90 -39.21 -55.51
C GLU A 131 -39.91 -40.29 -55.92
N ALA A 132 -40.83 -40.63 -55.01
CA ALA A 132 -41.91 -41.57 -55.27
C ALA A 132 -42.87 -41.03 -56.34
N ALA A 133 -43.19 -39.74 -56.31
CA ALA A 133 -44.02 -39.07 -57.31
C ALA A 133 -43.40 -39.06 -58.71
N LEU A 134 -42.08 -38.81 -58.82
CA LEU A 134 -41.37 -38.84 -60.10
C LEU A 134 -41.25 -40.26 -60.66
N GLY A 135 -41.13 -41.26 -59.79
CA GLY A 135 -41.08 -42.68 -60.17
C GLY A 135 -40.04 -42.94 -61.29
N PRO A 136 -40.46 -43.36 -62.49
CA PRO A 136 -39.53 -43.62 -63.60
C PRO A 136 -38.83 -42.37 -64.13
N TYR A 137 -39.44 -41.19 -63.98
CA TYR A 137 -38.84 -39.91 -64.40
C TYR A 137 -37.66 -39.49 -63.52
N LEU A 138 -37.52 -40.05 -62.31
CA LEU A 138 -36.42 -39.71 -61.39
C LEU A 138 -35.04 -39.94 -62.02
N GLN A 139 -34.90 -40.95 -62.87
CA GLN A 139 -33.64 -41.23 -63.59
C GLN A 139 -33.67 -40.79 -65.05
N ALA A 140 -34.68 -40.04 -65.48
CA ALA A 140 -34.76 -39.57 -66.85
C ALA A 140 -33.68 -38.52 -67.14
N VAL A 141 -33.22 -38.52 -68.40
CA VAL A 141 -32.26 -37.57 -68.93
C VAL A 141 -32.98 -36.57 -69.80
N VAL A 142 -32.80 -35.28 -69.53
CA VAL A 142 -33.46 -34.20 -70.25
C VAL A 142 -32.59 -33.72 -71.40
N VAL A 143 -33.21 -33.55 -72.57
CA VAL A 143 -32.59 -33.01 -73.79
C VAL A 143 -33.42 -31.83 -74.33
N GLN A 144 -32.84 -31.04 -75.24
CA GLN A 144 -33.51 -29.88 -75.79
C GLN A 144 -34.62 -30.25 -76.77
N THR A 145 -34.31 -31.05 -77.79
CA THR A 145 -35.21 -31.34 -78.92
C THR A 145 -35.59 -32.81 -79.03
N TYR A 146 -36.68 -33.09 -79.75
CA TYR A 146 -37.04 -34.48 -80.08
C TYR A 146 -35.94 -35.17 -80.90
N ARG A 147 -35.26 -34.41 -81.78
CA ARG A 147 -34.11 -34.90 -82.55
C ARG A 147 -32.95 -35.31 -81.65
N ASP A 148 -32.66 -34.55 -80.61
CA ASP A 148 -31.63 -34.91 -79.63
C ASP A 148 -31.98 -36.21 -78.88
N ALA A 149 -33.26 -36.43 -78.59
CA ALA A 149 -33.73 -37.67 -77.96
C ALA A 149 -33.52 -38.89 -78.89
N GLN A 150 -33.78 -38.74 -80.19
CA GLN A 150 -33.50 -39.79 -81.18
C GLN A 150 -32.00 -40.10 -81.29
N ASN A 151 -31.14 -39.08 -81.22
CA ASN A 151 -29.68 -39.26 -81.21
C ASN A 151 -29.22 -40.03 -79.97
N CYS A 152 -29.79 -39.73 -78.79
CA CYS A 152 -29.53 -40.48 -77.56
C CYS A 152 -29.90 -41.96 -77.70
N LEU A 153 -31.07 -42.24 -78.28
CA LEU A 153 -31.54 -43.61 -78.52
C LEU A 153 -30.58 -44.37 -79.46
N LEU A 154 -30.21 -43.77 -80.59
CA LEU A 154 -29.29 -44.37 -81.55
C LEU A 154 -27.92 -44.68 -80.92
N TYR A 155 -27.41 -43.77 -80.09
CA TYR A 155 -26.16 -43.95 -79.36
C TYR A 155 -26.23 -45.15 -78.41
N LEU A 156 -27.28 -45.25 -77.60
CA LEU A 156 -27.46 -46.37 -76.67
C LEU A 156 -27.62 -47.71 -77.38
N GLN A 157 -28.36 -47.75 -78.50
CA GLN A 157 -28.57 -48.96 -79.29
C GLN A 157 -27.28 -49.44 -79.97
N THR A 158 -26.56 -48.52 -80.62
CA THR A 158 -25.34 -48.83 -81.38
C THR A 158 -24.25 -49.36 -80.46
N ALA A 159 -24.09 -48.76 -79.28
CA ALA A 159 -23.06 -49.12 -78.32
C ALA A 159 -23.52 -50.15 -77.26
N LYS A 160 -24.80 -50.57 -77.29
CA LYS A 160 -25.43 -51.51 -76.34
C LYS A 160 -25.20 -51.13 -74.87
N LEU A 161 -25.32 -49.84 -74.55
CA LEU A 161 -24.92 -49.26 -73.25
C LEU A 161 -26.04 -49.26 -72.19
N GLY A 162 -27.04 -50.15 -72.33
CA GLY A 162 -28.15 -50.28 -71.39
C GLY A 162 -29.40 -49.46 -71.77
N LYS A 163 -30.28 -49.27 -70.79
CA LYS A 163 -31.58 -48.58 -70.94
C LYS A 163 -31.58 -47.25 -70.19
N ALA A 164 -32.15 -46.22 -70.80
CA ALA A 164 -32.38 -44.93 -70.16
C ALA A 164 -33.68 -44.33 -70.67
N MET A 165 -34.36 -43.56 -69.82
CA MET A 165 -35.46 -42.71 -70.24
C MET A 165 -34.91 -41.35 -70.66
N VAL A 166 -35.39 -40.83 -71.79
CA VAL A 166 -35.02 -39.51 -72.30
C VAL A 166 -36.27 -38.67 -72.46
N VAL A 167 -36.25 -37.44 -71.95
CA VAL A 167 -37.34 -36.48 -72.06
C VAL A 167 -36.83 -35.23 -72.77
N TRP A 168 -37.60 -34.69 -73.71
CA TRP A 168 -37.21 -33.50 -74.46
C TRP A 168 -38.07 -32.30 -74.08
N MET A 169 -37.48 -31.10 -74.06
CA MET A 169 -38.20 -29.86 -73.69
C MET A 169 -39.02 -29.28 -74.86
N GLU A 170 -38.67 -29.60 -76.11
CA GLU A 170 -39.35 -29.11 -77.32
C GLU A 170 -40.80 -29.61 -77.42
N GLY A 171 -41.76 -28.70 -77.27
CA GLY A 171 -43.20 -28.99 -77.33
C GLY A 171 -44.00 -28.42 -76.15
N GLU A 172 -43.34 -28.08 -75.04
CA GLU A 172 -43.99 -27.56 -73.83
C GLU A 172 -44.18 -26.02 -73.83
N GLN A 173 -43.76 -25.33 -74.89
CA GLN A 173 -43.96 -23.87 -75.05
C GLN A 173 -45.34 -23.49 -75.59
N ALA A 174 -46.31 -24.40 -75.59
CA ALA A 174 -47.70 -24.09 -75.92
C ALA A 174 -48.31 -23.21 -74.81
N GLY A 175 -48.05 -21.90 -74.86
CA GLY A 175 -48.72 -20.82 -74.12
C GLY A 175 -48.87 -21.02 -72.62
N GLU A 176 -48.02 -20.38 -71.80
CA GLU A 176 -48.16 -20.30 -70.33
C GLU A 176 -49.59 -20.01 -69.86
N LYS A 177 -50.38 -19.25 -70.63
CA LYS A 177 -51.77 -18.88 -70.34
C LYS A 177 -52.77 -20.05 -70.46
N ASP A 178 -52.60 -20.92 -71.46
CA ASP A 178 -53.54 -22.03 -71.72
C ASP A 178 -53.28 -23.21 -70.75
N TYR A 179 -52.07 -23.31 -70.20
CA TYR A 179 -51.73 -24.27 -69.15
C TYR A 179 -52.21 -23.85 -67.76
N ASP A 180 -52.09 -22.57 -67.38
CA ASP A 180 -52.52 -22.10 -66.06
C ASP A 180 -54.04 -22.26 -65.87
N GLU A 181 -54.84 -22.00 -66.91
CA GLU A 181 -56.30 -22.22 -66.89
C GLU A 181 -56.66 -23.72 -66.75
N ARG A 182 -55.93 -24.62 -67.42
CA ARG A 182 -56.14 -26.08 -67.33
C ARG A 182 -55.70 -26.66 -65.97
N LEU A 183 -54.76 -26.02 -65.29
CA LEU A 183 -54.27 -26.42 -63.96
C LEU A 183 -55.06 -25.80 -62.79
N GLN A 184 -55.73 -24.66 -63.01
CA GLN A 184 -56.60 -24.02 -62.01
C GLN A 184 -57.86 -24.83 -61.67
N VAL A 185 -58.47 -25.49 -62.66
CA VAL A 185 -59.64 -26.35 -62.47
C VAL A 185 -59.37 -27.51 -61.48
N PRO A 186 -58.26 -28.28 -61.60
CA PRO A 186 -57.81 -29.23 -60.58
C PRO A 186 -57.78 -28.68 -59.16
N GLU A 187 -57.17 -27.51 -59.00
CA GLU A 187 -56.88 -26.92 -57.70
C GLU A 187 -58.12 -26.41 -57.02
N GLU A 188 -58.99 -25.73 -57.74
CA GLU A 188 -60.24 -25.21 -57.19
C GLU A 188 -61.19 -26.37 -56.81
N THR A 189 -61.14 -27.48 -57.54
CA THR A 189 -61.93 -28.69 -57.24
C THR A 189 -61.46 -29.37 -55.96
N ILE A 190 -60.14 -29.56 -55.79
CA ILE A 190 -59.57 -30.08 -54.54
C ILE A 190 -59.86 -29.12 -53.39
N LYS A 191 -59.66 -27.82 -53.60
CA LYS A 191 -59.85 -26.81 -52.57
C LYS A 191 -61.28 -26.81 -52.03
N ARG A 192 -62.29 -26.88 -52.90
CA ARG A 192 -63.71 -27.03 -52.50
C ARG A 192 -63.95 -28.32 -51.71
N PHE A 193 -63.35 -29.43 -52.12
CA PHE A 193 -63.45 -30.70 -51.39
C PHE A 193 -62.81 -30.63 -50.00
N LEU A 194 -61.63 -30.01 -49.90
CA LEU A 194 -60.90 -29.82 -48.64
C LEU A 194 -61.57 -28.81 -47.71
N GLU A 195 -62.26 -27.80 -48.23
CA GLU A 195 -63.05 -26.85 -47.42
C GLU A 195 -64.19 -27.56 -46.66
N ALA A 196 -64.77 -28.61 -47.24
CA ALA A 196 -65.76 -29.45 -46.57
C ALA A 196 -65.15 -30.40 -45.52
N ARG A 197 -63.81 -30.55 -45.46
CA ARG A 197 -63.09 -31.49 -44.57
C ARG A 197 -61.83 -30.84 -43.95
N PRO A 198 -61.97 -30.09 -42.86
CA PRO A 198 -60.85 -29.34 -42.28
C PRO A 198 -59.67 -30.22 -41.82
N ILE A 199 -59.96 -31.42 -41.28
CA ILE A 199 -58.91 -32.37 -40.83
C ILE A 199 -58.07 -32.86 -42.02
N LEU A 200 -58.72 -33.13 -43.17
CA LEU A 200 -58.03 -33.58 -44.37
C LEU A 200 -57.23 -32.43 -45.00
N LYS A 201 -57.77 -31.20 -44.97
CA LYS A 201 -57.09 -30.00 -45.46
C LYS A 201 -55.73 -29.77 -44.82
N GLU A 202 -55.59 -30.02 -43.52
CA GLU A 202 -54.31 -29.87 -42.80
C GLU A 202 -53.29 -30.98 -43.13
N ARG A 203 -53.77 -32.13 -43.62
CA ARG A 203 -52.96 -33.29 -43.98
C ARG A 203 -52.56 -33.31 -45.46
N VAL A 204 -53.21 -32.53 -46.32
CA VAL A 204 -52.83 -32.38 -47.73
C VAL A 204 -51.79 -31.27 -47.86
N VAL A 205 -50.63 -31.62 -48.43
CA VAL A 205 -49.55 -30.67 -48.71
C VAL A 205 -49.85 -29.86 -49.98
N GLY A 206 -50.43 -30.52 -51.00
CA GLY A 206 -50.81 -29.89 -52.27
C GLY A 206 -50.19 -30.60 -53.47
N PHE A 207 -50.25 -29.99 -54.65
CA PHE A 207 -49.66 -30.58 -55.85
C PHE A 207 -48.13 -30.66 -55.79
N ALA A 208 -47.56 -31.79 -56.23
CA ALA A 208 -46.13 -32.06 -56.12
C ALA A 208 -45.26 -31.04 -56.89
N TRP A 209 -45.66 -30.68 -58.12
CA TRP A 209 -44.91 -29.73 -58.95
C TRP A 209 -44.80 -28.32 -58.33
N ARG A 210 -45.75 -27.91 -57.47
CA ARG A 210 -45.70 -26.63 -56.76
C ARG A 210 -44.67 -26.59 -55.64
N SER A 211 -44.36 -27.76 -55.10
CA SER A 211 -43.42 -27.89 -53.99
C SER A 211 -41.97 -27.90 -54.48
N MET A 212 -41.73 -28.20 -55.77
CA MET A 212 -40.40 -28.25 -56.37
C MET A 212 -39.81 -26.86 -56.63
N GLN A 213 -38.53 -26.69 -56.28
CA GLN A 213 -37.76 -25.49 -56.61
C GLN A 213 -36.91 -25.76 -57.83
N CYS A 214 -37.16 -25.08 -58.95
CA CYS A 214 -36.35 -25.22 -60.16
C CYS A 214 -36.25 -23.89 -60.90
N GLU A 215 -35.32 -23.81 -61.85
CA GLU A 215 -35.25 -22.65 -62.74
C GLU A 215 -36.53 -22.54 -63.60
N PRO A 216 -36.99 -21.31 -63.93
CA PRO A 216 -38.26 -21.12 -64.65
C PRO A 216 -38.36 -21.90 -65.97
N ARG A 217 -37.24 -22.08 -66.66
CA ARG A 217 -37.14 -22.85 -67.91
C ARG A 217 -37.49 -24.34 -67.76
N TYR A 218 -37.39 -24.90 -66.56
CA TYR A 218 -37.67 -26.32 -66.29
C TYR A 218 -39.04 -26.54 -65.64
N LEU A 219 -39.79 -25.47 -65.30
CA LEU A 219 -41.12 -25.59 -64.72
C LEU A 219 -42.11 -26.38 -65.59
N PRO A 220 -42.17 -26.17 -66.92
CA PRO A 220 -43.09 -26.95 -67.78
C PRO A 220 -42.81 -28.46 -67.69
N LEU A 221 -41.54 -28.84 -67.65
CA LEU A 221 -41.10 -30.23 -67.57
C LEU A 221 -41.59 -30.90 -66.28
N PHE A 222 -41.38 -30.23 -65.14
CA PHE A 222 -41.84 -30.76 -63.85
C PHE A 222 -43.37 -30.78 -63.74
N ARG A 223 -44.08 -29.82 -64.36
CA ARG A 223 -45.55 -29.84 -64.43
C ARG A 223 -46.07 -31.04 -65.20
N THR A 224 -45.39 -31.44 -66.28
CA THR A 224 -45.74 -32.63 -67.06
C THR A 224 -45.42 -33.92 -66.31
N MET A 225 -44.23 -34.03 -65.73
CA MET A 225 -43.80 -35.24 -65.00
C MET A 225 -44.59 -35.50 -63.72
N LEU A 226 -44.99 -34.43 -63.03
CA LEU A 226 -45.74 -34.47 -61.77
C LEU A 226 -47.21 -34.07 -61.96
N ARG A 227 -47.74 -34.24 -63.18
CA ARG A 227 -49.12 -33.91 -63.50
C ARG A 227 -50.06 -34.75 -62.64
N GLY A 228 -51.02 -34.09 -62.01
CA GLY A 228 -52.04 -34.77 -61.22
C GLY A 228 -51.52 -35.49 -59.98
N VAL A 229 -50.30 -35.19 -59.53
CA VAL A 229 -49.75 -35.77 -58.29
C VAL A 229 -50.02 -34.85 -57.11
N VAL A 230 -50.70 -35.37 -56.09
CA VAL A 230 -50.99 -34.67 -54.84
C VAL A 230 -50.22 -35.29 -53.68
N LEU A 231 -49.50 -34.45 -52.94
CA LEU A 231 -48.74 -34.83 -51.76
C LEU A 231 -49.61 -34.72 -50.50
N VAL A 232 -49.52 -35.72 -49.63
CA VAL A 232 -50.23 -35.79 -48.35
C VAL A 232 -49.28 -36.26 -47.24
N ARG A 233 -49.63 -35.98 -45.99
CA ARG A 233 -48.78 -36.29 -44.84
C ARG A 233 -48.84 -37.75 -44.41
N ASP A 234 -50.01 -38.37 -44.51
CA ASP A 234 -50.25 -39.73 -43.99
C ASP A 234 -51.10 -40.59 -44.93
N VAL A 235 -51.10 -41.90 -44.67
CA VAL A 235 -51.77 -42.92 -45.49
C VAL A 235 -53.28 -42.79 -45.40
N GLU A 236 -53.80 -42.42 -44.22
CA GLU A 236 -55.22 -42.23 -44.00
C GLU A 236 -55.77 -41.11 -44.90
N ALA A 237 -55.07 -39.97 -44.96
CA ALA A 237 -55.37 -38.87 -45.86
C ALA A 237 -55.24 -39.29 -47.32
N ALA A 238 -54.21 -40.08 -47.66
CA ALA A 238 -54.05 -40.61 -49.01
C ALA A 238 -55.26 -41.46 -49.43
N ARG A 239 -55.72 -42.35 -48.55
CA ARG A 239 -56.86 -43.24 -48.78
C ARG A 239 -58.17 -42.47 -48.88
N GLU A 240 -58.40 -41.50 -48.00
CA GLU A 240 -59.60 -40.65 -48.04
C GLU A 240 -59.68 -39.81 -49.32
N LEU A 241 -58.55 -39.22 -49.72
CA LEU A 241 -58.47 -38.44 -50.95
C LEU A 241 -58.66 -39.33 -52.17
N MET A 242 -58.01 -40.49 -52.23
CA MET A 242 -58.13 -41.45 -53.34
C MET A 242 -59.56 -42.02 -53.47
N ALA A 243 -60.22 -42.32 -52.35
CA ALA A 243 -61.62 -42.79 -52.37
C ALA A 243 -62.57 -41.76 -52.99
N TRP A 244 -62.35 -40.46 -52.69
CA TRP A 244 -63.09 -39.38 -53.34
C TRP A 244 -62.77 -39.31 -54.84
N VAL A 245 -61.49 -39.35 -55.23
CA VAL A 245 -61.07 -39.34 -56.65
C VAL A 245 -61.76 -40.45 -57.44
N LEU A 246 -61.70 -41.69 -56.93
CA LEU A 246 -62.33 -42.85 -57.56
C LEU A 246 -63.86 -42.75 -57.64
N SER A 247 -64.51 -42.09 -56.67
CA SER A 247 -65.97 -41.91 -56.68
C SER A 247 -66.43 -40.89 -57.73
N TYR A 248 -65.59 -39.90 -58.02
CA TYR A 248 -65.90 -38.79 -58.91
C TYR A 248 -65.58 -39.13 -60.38
N THR A 249 -64.55 -39.94 -60.66
CA THR A 249 -64.24 -40.42 -62.02
C THR A 249 -65.30 -41.35 -62.60
N VAL A 250 -66.17 -41.93 -61.75
CA VAL A 250 -67.29 -42.78 -62.17
C VAL A 250 -68.52 -41.97 -62.61
N SER A 251 -68.59 -40.68 -62.25
CA SER A 251 -69.64 -39.76 -62.71
C SER A 251 -69.21 -39.05 -63.99
N ASP A 252 -70.02 -39.18 -65.05
CA ASP A 252 -69.85 -38.78 -66.47
C ASP A 252 -69.59 -37.27 -66.76
N THR A 253 -69.08 -36.48 -65.80
CA THR A 253 -68.95 -35.01 -65.90
C THR A 253 -67.53 -34.48 -65.65
N GLY A 254 -66.52 -35.21 -66.12
CA GLY A 254 -65.16 -34.68 -66.30
C GLY A 254 -64.09 -35.45 -65.53
N ASP A 255 -62.99 -35.77 -66.22
CA ASP A 255 -61.81 -36.40 -65.63
C ASP A 255 -61.29 -35.53 -64.48
N LEU A 256 -61.27 -36.08 -63.27
CA LEU A 256 -60.49 -35.44 -62.22
C LEU A 256 -59.03 -35.47 -62.64
N PRO A 257 -58.34 -34.33 -62.59
CA PRO A 257 -56.95 -34.20 -62.99
C PRO A 257 -55.98 -34.78 -61.95
N ILE A 258 -56.45 -35.54 -60.95
CA ILE A 258 -55.60 -36.20 -59.95
C ILE A 258 -55.37 -37.62 -60.41
N GLU A 259 -54.13 -37.91 -60.77
CA GLU A 259 -53.70 -39.23 -61.19
C GLU A 259 -53.16 -40.02 -59.99
N MET A 260 -52.40 -39.36 -59.11
CA MET A 260 -51.70 -40.02 -58.02
C MET A 260 -51.78 -39.23 -56.71
N VAL A 261 -51.82 -39.96 -55.60
CA VAL A 261 -51.69 -39.41 -54.25
C VAL A 261 -50.50 -40.06 -53.58
N VAL A 262 -49.57 -39.24 -53.08
CA VAL A 262 -48.30 -39.70 -52.52
C VAL A 262 -48.12 -39.20 -51.10
N THR A 263 -47.75 -40.09 -50.19
CA THR A 263 -47.51 -39.75 -48.78
C THR A 263 -46.10 -39.20 -48.56
N GLY A 264 -45.88 -38.53 -47.42
CA GLY A 264 -44.55 -38.08 -46.98
C GLY A 264 -43.52 -39.21 -46.89
N ALA A 265 -43.97 -40.44 -46.62
CA ALA A 265 -43.14 -41.64 -46.54
C ALA A 265 -42.87 -42.29 -47.91
N GLY A 266 -43.48 -41.80 -48.99
CA GLY A 266 -43.28 -42.31 -50.36
C GLY A 266 -44.24 -43.43 -50.78
N GLU A 267 -45.34 -43.66 -50.07
CA GLU A 267 -46.39 -44.56 -50.56
C GLU A 267 -47.19 -43.87 -51.66
N VAL A 268 -47.48 -44.61 -52.73
CA VAL A 268 -48.15 -44.08 -53.92
C VAL A 268 -49.48 -44.82 -54.11
N LEU A 269 -50.57 -44.08 -54.21
CA LEU A 269 -51.87 -44.58 -54.63
C LEU A 269 -52.20 -43.97 -55.99
N HIS A 270 -52.52 -44.80 -56.99
CA HIS A 270 -52.90 -44.35 -58.33
C HIS A 270 -54.38 -44.57 -58.60
N HIS A 271 -55.02 -43.64 -59.31
CA HIS A 271 -56.44 -43.74 -59.70
C HIS A 271 -56.78 -44.94 -60.60
N ALA A 272 -55.76 -45.63 -61.13
CA ALA A 272 -55.90 -46.79 -62.02
C ALA A 272 -55.95 -48.12 -61.25
N GLY A 273 -56.03 -48.07 -59.92
CA GLY A 273 -56.23 -49.25 -59.08
C GLY A 273 -54.96 -49.98 -58.68
N TRP A 274 -53.79 -49.33 -58.77
CA TRP A 274 -52.54 -49.86 -58.22
C TRP A 274 -52.01 -48.97 -57.09
N LEU A 275 -51.30 -49.58 -56.16
CA LEU A 275 -50.64 -48.91 -55.05
C LEU A 275 -49.22 -49.46 -54.88
N ALA A 276 -48.30 -48.59 -54.52
CA ALA A 276 -46.92 -48.94 -54.21
C ALA A 276 -46.65 -48.55 -52.75
N ALA A 277 -46.21 -49.52 -51.96
CA ALA A 277 -45.83 -49.31 -50.56
C ALA A 277 -44.56 -50.11 -50.27
N GLY A 278 -43.68 -49.53 -49.46
CA GLY A 278 -42.44 -50.16 -49.04
C GLY A 278 -41.48 -49.13 -48.46
N SER A 279 -40.82 -49.49 -47.36
CA SER A 279 -39.69 -48.71 -46.86
C SER A 279 -38.53 -48.86 -47.86
N GLY A 280 -38.03 -47.76 -48.42
CA GLY A 280 -36.74 -47.76 -49.09
C GLY A 280 -35.70 -48.44 -48.20
N LYS A 281 -34.82 -49.28 -48.77
CA LYS A 281 -33.87 -50.10 -48.01
C LYS A 281 -33.20 -49.27 -46.91
N GLU A 282 -33.35 -49.65 -45.65
CA GLU A 282 -32.74 -49.02 -44.45
C GLU A 282 -31.20 -49.13 -44.40
N GLY A 283 -30.53 -49.19 -45.55
CA GLY A 283 -29.09 -49.38 -45.65
C GLY A 283 -28.48 -48.71 -46.87
N SER A 284 -27.71 -47.64 -46.61
CA SER A 284 -26.60 -47.08 -47.41
C SER A 284 -26.85 -46.22 -48.66
N GLN A 285 -28.07 -46.00 -49.13
CA GLN A 285 -28.30 -45.04 -50.23
C GLN A 285 -29.44 -44.09 -49.87
N GLN A 286 -29.10 -42.88 -49.39
CA GLN A 286 -30.07 -41.78 -49.35
C GLN A 286 -30.59 -41.50 -50.76
N GLY A 287 -31.79 -40.93 -50.85
CA GLY A 287 -32.44 -40.59 -52.11
C GLY A 287 -31.62 -39.62 -52.97
N LEU A 288 -31.77 -39.73 -54.30
CA LEU A 288 -31.07 -38.87 -55.27
C LEU A 288 -31.38 -37.38 -55.03
N LEU A 289 -32.64 -37.04 -54.75
CA LEU A 289 -33.07 -35.66 -54.46
C LEU A 289 -32.57 -35.19 -53.10
N THR A 290 -32.39 -36.08 -52.13
CA THR A 290 -31.78 -35.73 -50.83
C THR A 290 -30.34 -35.25 -51.02
N TYR A 291 -29.55 -35.98 -51.80
CA TYR A 291 -28.17 -35.58 -52.11
C TYR A 291 -28.10 -34.28 -52.93
N GLU A 292 -29.01 -34.10 -53.89
CA GLU A 292 -29.06 -32.90 -54.73
C GLU A 292 -29.45 -31.66 -53.90
N ARG A 293 -30.38 -31.78 -52.95
CA ARG A 293 -30.71 -30.73 -51.98
C ARG A 293 -29.50 -30.40 -51.10
N GLU A 294 -28.86 -31.40 -50.49
CA GLU A 294 -27.65 -31.19 -49.68
C GLU A 294 -26.54 -30.49 -50.50
N LEU A 295 -26.33 -30.88 -51.76
CA LEU A 295 -25.36 -30.23 -52.65
C LEU A 295 -25.70 -28.76 -52.96
N HIS A 296 -26.97 -28.39 -52.93
CA HIS A 296 -27.43 -27.02 -53.10
C HIS A 296 -27.26 -26.18 -51.83
N GLU A 297 -27.55 -26.76 -50.65
CA GLU A 297 -27.54 -26.07 -49.36
C GLU A 297 -26.14 -25.93 -48.74
N LEU A 298 -25.31 -26.98 -48.82
CA LEU A 298 -23.99 -27.04 -48.18
C LEU A 298 -23.03 -25.90 -48.59
N PRO A 299 -22.99 -25.42 -49.86
CA PRO A 299 -22.18 -24.26 -50.22
C PRO A 299 -22.59 -22.98 -49.47
N GLY A 300 -23.89 -22.77 -49.25
CA GLY A 300 -24.41 -21.65 -48.47
C GLY A 300 -23.96 -21.76 -47.01
N LEU A 301 -24.20 -22.92 -46.40
CA LEU A 301 -23.77 -23.20 -45.02
C LEU A 301 -22.25 -23.07 -44.83
N LEU A 302 -21.46 -23.51 -45.82
CA LEU A 302 -20.01 -23.35 -45.80
C LEU A 302 -19.61 -21.86 -45.80
N SER A 303 -20.29 -21.03 -46.60
CA SER A 303 -20.05 -19.59 -46.64
C SER A 303 -20.40 -18.90 -45.32
N GLU A 304 -21.48 -19.33 -44.66
CA GLU A 304 -21.86 -18.85 -43.32
C GLU A 304 -20.80 -19.19 -42.27
N HIS A 305 -20.31 -20.43 -42.27
CA HIS A 305 -19.23 -20.83 -41.35
C HIS A 305 -17.92 -20.06 -41.61
N VAL A 306 -17.58 -19.79 -42.89
CA VAL A 306 -16.41 -18.96 -43.23
C VAL A 306 -16.60 -17.54 -42.71
N ALA A 307 -17.76 -16.93 -42.93
CA ALA A 307 -18.06 -15.59 -42.42
C ALA A 307 -18.02 -15.52 -40.89
N LEU A 308 -18.53 -16.54 -40.20
CA LEU A 308 -18.44 -16.65 -38.74
C LEU A 308 -17.00 -16.75 -38.24
N ILE A 309 -16.15 -17.55 -38.91
CA ILE A 309 -14.73 -17.67 -38.57
C ILE A 309 -14.01 -16.33 -38.76
N ASP A 310 -14.32 -15.60 -39.84
CA ASP A 310 -13.73 -14.28 -40.08
C ASP A 310 -14.17 -13.25 -39.02
N GLN A 311 -15.43 -13.28 -38.60
CA GLN A 311 -15.93 -12.47 -37.48
C GLN A 311 -15.20 -12.81 -36.17
N LEU A 312 -15.04 -14.10 -35.85
CA LEU A 312 -14.31 -14.56 -34.66
C LEU A 312 -12.84 -14.14 -34.72
N ASN A 313 -12.18 -14.25 -35.87
CA ASN A 313 -10.81 -13.77 -36.08
C ASN A 313 -10.66 -12.27 -35.81
N SER A 314 -11.63 -11.46 -36.28
CA SER A 314 -11.65 -10.02 -36.03
C SER A 314 -11.75 -9.73 -34.52
N MET A 315 -12.72 -10.34 -33.83
CA MET A 315 -12.92 -10.16 -32.38
C MET A 315 -11.69 -10.61 -31.58
N ILE A 316 -11.09 -11.74 -31.93
CA ILE A 316 -9.84 -12.23 -31.32
C ILE A 316 -8.72 -11.19 -31.48
N SER A 317 -8.57 -10.62 -32.69
CA SER A 317 -7.55 -9.60 -32.99
C SER A 317 -7.77 -8.28 -32.25
N GLU A 318 -9.03 -7.89 -32.02
CA GLU A 318 -9.38 -6.72 -31.20
C GLU A 318 -9.06 -6.94 -29.73
N VAL A 319 -9.45 -8.09 -29.18
CA VAL A 319 -9.16 -8.45 -27.78
C VAL A 319 -7.65 -8.54 -27.55
N GLN A 320 -6.87 -9.09 -28.49
CA GLN A 320 -5.40 -9.12 -28.41
C GLN A 320 -4.79 -7.71 -28.42
N ARG A 321 -5.24 -6.82 -29.30
CA ARG A 321 -4.76 -5.42 -29.31
C ARG A 321 -5.09 -4.70 -28.00
N ALA A 322 -6.30 -4.90 -27.48
CA ALA A 322 -6.70 -4.34 -26.19
C ALA A 322 -5.88 -4.91 -25.02
N GLN A 323 -5.57 -6.22 -25.04
CA GLN A 323 -4.70 -6.89 -24.06
C GLN A 323 -3.30 -6.28 -24.04
N GLU A 324 -2.67 -6.09 -25.22
CA GLU A 324 -1.34 -5.48 -25.29
C GLU A 324 -1.36 -4.03 -24.76
N GLY A 325 -2.41 -3.26 -25.08
CA GLY A 325 -2.62 -1.93 -24.51
C GLY A 325 -2.70 -1.96 -22.97
N ARG A 326 -3.52 -2.86 -22.40
CA ARG A 326 -3.64 -3.03 -20.94
C ARG A 326 -2.33 -3.49 -20.30
N ARG A 327 -1.52 -4.30 -20.98
CA ARG A 327 -0.21 -4.75 -20.49
C ARG A 327 0.79 -3.59 -20.41
N ILE A 328 0.78 -2.70 -21.41
CA ILE A 328 1.58 -1.47 -21.38
C ILE A 328 1.12 -0.58 -20.22
N GLU A 329 -0.20 -0.37 -20.05
CA GLU A 329 -0.77 0.37 -18.93
C GLU A 329 -0.39 -0.23 -17.57
N GLN A 330 -0.41 -1.57 -17.46
CA GLN A 330 -0.02 -2.27 -16.23
C GLN A 330 1.44 -2.00 -15.89
N SER A 331 2.33 -2.06 -16.87
CA SER A 331 3.74 -1.73 -16.67
C SER A 331 3.97 -0.27 -16.27
N ALA A 332 3.14 0.65 -16.78
CA ALA A 332 3.20 2.07 -16.42
C ALA A 332 2.73 2.28 -14.97
N VAL A 333 1.59 1.70 -14.60
CA VAL A 333 1.05 1.75 -13.23
C VAL A 333 2.00 1.10 -12.23
N ASP A 334 2.68 0.01 -12.59
CA ASP A 334 3.69 -0.62 -11.74
C ASP A 334 4.89 0.30 -11.49
N ARG A 335 5.36 1.02 -12.52
CA ARG A 335 6.43 2.01 -12.37
C ARG A 335 5.99 3.21 -11.53
N GLU A 336 4.76 3.69 -11.71
CA GLU A 336 4.18 4.76 -10.89
C GLU A 336 4.11 4.33 -9.42
N LEU A 337 3.61 3.13 -9.15
CA LEU A 337 3.52 2.57 -7.80
C LEU A 337 4.91 2.43 -7.15
N GLN A 338 5.92 1.97 -7.89
CA GLN A 338 7.29 1.90 -7.38
C GLN A 338 7.85 3.27 -6.98
N LYS A 339 7.60 4.31 -7.79
CA LYS A 339 8.02 5.69 -7.46
C LYS A 339 7.33 6.21 -6.20
N ILE A 340 6.03 5.97 -6.07
CA ILE A 340 5.26 6.39 -4.90
C ILE A 340 5.72 5.65 -3.65
N LEU A 341 5.92 4.33 -3.74
CA LEU A 341 6.45 3.52 -2.62
C LEU A 341 7.83 4.00 -2.16
N ALA A 342 8.72 4.34 -3.11
CA ALA A 342 10.02 4.92 -2.77
C ALA A 342 9.87 6.25 -2.03
N ARG A 343 8.98 7.14 -2.51
CA ARG A 343 8.68 8.43 -1.87
C ARG A 343 8.06 8.27 -0.48
N VAL A 344 7.14 7.33 -0.29
CA VAL A 344 6.53 7.01 1.00
C VAL A 344 7.60 6.51 1.98
N ASN A 345 8.52 5.65 1.53
CA ASN A 345 9.61 5.15 2.36
C ASN A 345 10.60 6.26 2.76
N GLU A 346 10.91 7.18 1.85
CA GLU A 346 11.75 8.35 2.13
C GLU A 346 11.09 9.29 3.14
N LEU A 347 9.83 9.67 2.92
CA LEU A 347 9.07 10.52 3.85
C LEU A 347 8.90 9.86 5.22
N ASN A 348 8.64 8.55 5.28
CA ASN A 348 8.60 7.81 6.55
C ASN A 348 9.94 7.89 7.29
N ARG A 349 11.08 7.79 6.59
CA ARG A 349 12.41 7.93 7.21
C ARG A 349 12.61 9.32 7.78
N VAL A 350 12.29 10.38 7.02
CA VAL A 350 12.39 11.77 7.47
C VAL A 350 11.51 12.00 8.70
N VAL A 351 10.25 11.58 8.66
CA VAL A 351 9.32 11.70 9.79
C VAL A 351 9.86 10.98 11.04
N MET A 352 10.45 9.79 10.89
CA MET A 352 11.05 9.04 12.00
C MET A 352 12.30 9.71 12.57
N THR A 353 13.18 10.27 11.73
CA THR A 353 14.38 10.97 12.18
C THR A 353 14.01 12.26 12.92
N THR A 354 13.11 13.06 12.35
CA THR A 354 12.64 14.31 12.97
C THR A 354 11.88 14.04 14.28
N GLN A 355 11.12 12.94 14.38
CA GLN A 355 10.49 12.53 15.65
C GLN A 355 11.52 12.22 16.73
N ARG A 356 12.56 11.46 16.40
CA ARG A 356 13.62 11.15 17.38
C ARG A 356 14.38 12.39 17.83
N GLU A 357 14.66 13.32 16.90
CA GLU A 357 15.28 14.61 17.23
C GLU A 357 14.37 15.46 18.14
N GLN A 358 13.07 15.50 17.85
CA GLN A 358 12.09 16.17 18.69
C GLN A 358 12.05 15.56 20.11
N GLU A 359 11.98 14.24 20.22
CA GLU A 359 11.98 13.53 21.51
C GLU A 359 13.28 13.80 22.29
N HIS A 360 14.42 13.78 21.61
CA HIS A 360 15.72 14.07 22.22
C HIS A 360 15.77 15.49 22.77
N ILE A 361 15.44 16.51 21.98
CA ILE A 361 15.43 17.91 22.41
C ILE A 361 14.41 18.11 23.54
N GLN A 362 13.23 17.47 23.48
CA GLN A 362 12.25 17.53 24.57
C GLN A 362 12.80 16.95 25.88
N THR A 363 13.55 15.85 25.84
CA THR A 363 14.18 15.29 27.04
C THR A 363 15.27 16.20 27.60
N GLU A 364 16.11 16.77 26.74
CA GLU A 364 17.14 17.74 27.14
C GLU A 364 16.52 18.99 27.74
N LEU A 365 15.41 19.49 27.17
CA LEU A 365 14.70 20.66 27.68
C LEU A 365 14.13 20.40 29.07
N ARG A 366 13.51 19.23 29.31
CA ARG A 366 13.00 18.86 30.64
C ARG A 366 14.11 18.82 31.69
N LEU A 367 15.26 18.25 31.33
CA LEU A 367 16.44 18.22 32.19
C LEU A 367 16.94 19.65 32.47
N ALA A 368 17.06 20.48 31.44
CA ALA A 368 17.50 21.86 31.57
C ALA A 368 16.57 22.71 32.45
N ASP A 369 15.25 22.58 32.28
CA ASP A 369 14.23 23.23 33.12
C ASP A 369 14.34 22.78 34.58
N SER A 370 14.49 21.47 34.83
CA SER A 370 14.63 20.95 36.20
C SER A 370 15.89 21.48 36.91
N LEU A 371 17.00 21.59 36.18
CA LEU A 371 18.25 22.15 36.69
C LEU A 371 18.15 23.66 36.90
N GLU A 372 17.45 24.39 36.03
CA GLU A 372 17.19 25.82 36.21
C GLU A 372 16.39 26.08 37.48
N GLN A 373 15.35 25.27 37.74
CA GLN A 373 14.56 25.34 38.97
C GLN A 373 15.40 25.05 40.23
N GLN A 374 16.27 24.04 40.19
CA GLN A 374 17.18 23.73 41.31
C GLN A 374 18.15 24.89 41.58
N LEU A 375 18.81 25.40 40.54
CA LEU A 375 19.74 26.54 40.66
C LEU A 375 19.03 27.81 41.12
N ALA A 376 17.81 28.06 40.65
CA ALA A 376 17.00 29.19 41.11
C ALA A 376 16.68 29.06 42.60
N ALA A 377 16.32 27.87 43.07
CA ALA A 377 16.08 27.60 44.49
C ALA A 377 17.36 27.75 45.33
N GLU A 378 18.51 27.24 44.86
CA GLU A 378 19.81 27.40 45.51
C GLU A 378 20.22 28.88 45.61
N VAL A 379 20.02 29.67 44.55
CA VAL A 379 20.32 31.10 44.63
C VAL A 379 19.43 31.79 45.66
N VAL A 380 18.12 31.50 45.67
CA VAL A 380 17.22 32.08 46.69
C VAL A 380 17.67 31.68 48.10
N GLY A 381 18.09 30.43 48.30
CA GLY A 381 18.65 29.96 49.58
C GLY A 381 19.94 30.70 49.96
N LEU A 382 20.90 30.84 49.04
CA LEU A 382 22.15 31.57 49.28
C LEU A 382 21.90 33.06 49.52
N GLU A 383 20.95 33.68 48.83
CA GLU A 383 20.57 35.08 49.06
C GLU A 383 20.01 35.26 50.48
N GLN A 384 19.21 34.30 50.97
CA GLN A 384 18.73 34.29 52.36
C GLN A 384 19.87 34.08 53.37
N GLU A 385 20.81 33.17 53.09
CA GLU A 385 21.99 32.95 53.94
C GLU A 385 22.90 34.18 54.00
N VAL A 386 23.12 34.86 52.87
CA VAL A 386 23.88 36.11 52.80
C VAL A 386 23.17 37.20 53.60
N GLN A 387 21.86 37.35 53.48
CA GLN A 387 21.11 38.31 54.32
C GLN A 387 21.24 37.98 55.82
N ALA A 388 21.10 36.71 56.20
CA ALA A 388 21.26 36.28 57.59
C ALA A 388 22.70 36.49 58.10
N ALA A 389 23.71 36.28 57.25
CA ALA A 389 25.11 36.57 57.57
C ALA A 389 25.36 38.08 57.71
N GLN A 390 24.81 38.91 56.82
CA GLN A 390 24.89 40.37 56.92
C GLN A 390 24.26 40.89 58.21
N GLU A 391 23.11 40.34 58.61
CA GLU A 391 22.47 40.71 59.87
C GLU A 391 23.32 40.27 61.07
N ARG A 392 23.90 39.07 61.06
CA ARG A 392 24.87 38.64 62.09
C ARG A 392 26.09 39.54 62.15
N VAL A 393 26.65 39.95 61.01
CA VAL A 393 27.78 40.90 60.95
C VAL A 393 27.37 42.24 61.54
N ARG A 394 26.20 42.79 61.22
CA ARG A 394 25.71 44.04 61.83
C ARG A 394 25.57 43.94 63.35
N VAL A 395 25.05 42.83 63.85
CA VAL A 395 24.96 42.58 65.30
C VAL A 395 26.36 42.53 65.92
N HIS A 396 27.30 41.83 65.30
CA HIS A 396 28.68 41.77 65.77
C HIS A 396 29.40 43.11 65.69
N GLU A 397 29.25 43.88 64.62
CA GLU A 397 29.80 45.24 64.50
C GLU A 397 29.25 46.17 65.59
N LYS A 398 27.95 46.09 65.89
CA LYS A 398 27.35 46.84 66.99
C LYS A 398 27.99 46.45 68.32
N SER A 399 28.11 45.15 68.59
CA SER A 399 28.76 44.65 69.82
C SER A 399 30.24 45.04 69.91
N GLN A 400 30.97 45.08 68.78
CA GLN A 400 32.36 45.54 68.75
C GLN A 400 32.48 47.03 69.05
N ARG A 401 31.58 47.87 68.54
CA ARG A 401 31.55 49.30 68.87
C ARG A 401 31.24 49.53 70.34
N GLU A 402 30.29 48.79 70.90
CA GLU A 402 29.99 48.85 72.34
C GLU A 402 31.21 48.43 73.17
N MET A 403 31.87 47.33 72.82
CA MET A 403 33.09 46.87 73.49
C MET A 403 34.25 47.87 73.36
N ALA A 404 34.42 48.48 72.18
CA ALA A 404 35.44 49.52 71.95
C ALA A 404 35.18 50.77 72.81
N GLY A 405 33.93 51.19 72.94
CA GLY A 405 33.54 52.29 73.85
C GLY A 405 33.88 51.97 75.31
N LEU A 406 33.57 50.75 75.77
CA LEU A 406 33.97 50.29 77.12
C LEU A 406 35.50 50.28 77.31
N VAL A 407 36.26 49.90 76.28
CA VAL A 407 37.74 49.92 76.35
C VAL A 407 38.27 51.35 76.44
N GLU A 408 37.70 52.30 75.70
CA GLU A 408 38.07 53.72 75.80
C GLU A 408 37.75 54.29 77.19
N GLU A 409 36.58 53.98 77.76
CA GLU A 409 36.23 54.36 79.14
C GLU A 409 37.22 53.78 80.16
N LEU A 410 37.54 52.48 80.07
CA LEU A 410 38.53 51.83 80.94
C LEU A 410 39.94 52.40 80.78
N GLN A 411 40.34 52.77 79.56
CA GLN A 411 41.62 53.44 79.31
C GLN A 411 41.65 54.82 79.98
N HIS A 412 40.56 55.57 79.91
CA HIS A 412 40.46 56.86 80.57
C HIS A 412 40.56 56.73 82.10
N GLU A 413 39.85 55.76 82.70
CA GLU A 413 39.99 55.47 84.14
C GLU A 413 41.40 55.04 84.55
N MET A 414 42.10 54.28 83.69
CA MET A 414 43.50 53.88 83.92
C MET A 414 44.46 55.07 83.86
N GLU A 415 44.28 55.99 82.91
CA GLU A 415 45.09 57.21 82.84
C GLU A 415 44.85 58.12 84.04
N GLU A 416 43.60 58.30 84.47
CA GLU A 416 43.28 59.04 85.70
C GLU A 416 43.96 58.41 86.92
N ARG A 417 43.83 57.10 87.12
CA ARG A 417 44.52 56.39 88.22
C ARG A 417 46.04 56.51 88.13
N ALA A 418 46.62 56.44 86.93
CA ALA A 418 48.06 56.59 86.72
C ALA A 418 48.56 58.00 87.06
N THR A 419 47.77 59.05 86.75
CA THR A 419 48.12 60.43 87.14
C THR A 419 48.04 60.64 88.65
N VAL A 420 47.04 60.08 89.32
CA VAL A 420 46.91 60.10 90.78
C VAL A 420 48.08 59.37 91.43
N PHE A 421 48.45 58.19 90.93
CA PHE A 421 49.60 57.43 91.41
C PHE A 421 50.92 58.20 91.25
N ARG A 422 51.14 58.85 90.09
CA ARG A 422 52.32 59.69 89.84
C ARG A 422 52.43 60.85 90.85
N ARG A 423 51.33 61.55 91.14
CA ARG A 423 51.30 62.62 92.14
C ARG A 423 51.68 62.13 93.54
N GLN A 424 51.15 60.97 93.95
CA GLN A 424 51.50 60.36 95.24
C GLN A 424 52.99 59.97 95.31
N GLN A 425 53.56 59.52 94.19
CA GLN A 425 54.99 59.15 94.11
C GLN A 425 55.91 60.39 94.22
N ASP A 426 55.53 61.51 93.60
CA ASP A 426 56.25 62.79 93.69
C ASP A 426 56.19 63.38 95.11
N GLU A 427 55.06 63.28 95.80
CA GLU A 427 54.91 63.68 97.20
C GLU A 427 55.80 62.84 98.14
N LEU A 428 55.84 61.52 97.92
CA LEU A 428 56.76 60.61 98.62
C LEU A 428 58.23 60.98 98.36
N GLY A 429 58.58 61.36 97.13
CA GLY A 429 59.91 61.84 96.75
C GLY A 429 60.31 63.10 97.50
N ARG A 430 59.42 64.10 97.58
CA ARG A 430 59.64 65.35 98.35
C ARG A 430 59.76 65.10 99.85
N GLY A 431 58.99 64.16 100.40
CA GLY A 431 59.11 63.76 101.81
C GLY A 431 60.47 63.13 102.14
N ARG A 432 61.00 62.28 101.24
CA ARG A 432 62.31 61.63 101.43
C ARG A 432 63.48 62.61 101.40
N THR A 433 63.45 63.60 100.51
CA THR A 433 64.48 64.66 100.44
C THR A 433 64.45 65.56 101.68
N ALA A 434 63.28 65.92 102.19
CA ALA A 434 63.15 66.72 103.42
C ALA A 434 63.76 66.00 104.65
N VAL A 435 63.55 64.69 104.79
CA VAL A 435 64.13 63.87 105.86
C VAL A 435 65.65 63.76 105.73
N ALA A 436 66.19 63.67 104.52
CA ALA A 436 67.63 63.62 104.28
C ALA A 436 68.33 64.92 104.73
N VAL A 437 67.75 66.08 104.41
CA VAL A 437 68.27 67.40 104.83
C VAL A 437 68.29 67.54 106.35
N LYS A 438 67.20 67.17 107.03
CA LYS A 438 67.12 67.22 108.50
C LYS A 438 68.10 66.27 109.20
N ARG A 439 68.39 65.10 108.60
CA ARG A 439 69.42 64.18 109.12
C ARG A 439 70.84 64.74 108.97
N GLN A 440 71.11 65.50 107.91
CA GLN A 440 72.41 66.12 107.68
C GLN A 440 72.67 67.28 108.66
N GLU A 441 71.66 68.10 108.94
CA GLU A 441 71.70 69.13 109.99
C GLU A 441 71.96 68.52 111.38
N ALA A 442 71.33 67.39 111.71
CA ALA A 442 71.55 66.70 112.98
C ALA A 442 72.97 66.12 113.13
N ARG A 443 73.62 65.74 112.02
CA ARG A 443 75.01 65.25 112.02
C ARG A 443 76.02 66.38 112.25
N SER A 444 75.84 67.56 111.64
CA SER A 444 76.76 68.68 111.83
C SER A 444 76.69 69.25 113.25
N LEU A 445 75.49 69.33 113.85
CA LEU A 445 75.29 69.75 115.23
C LEU A 445 75.93 68.80 116.24
N ARG A 446 75.94 67.49 115.97
CA ARG A 446 76.64 66.50 116.82
C ARG A 446 78.17 66.65 116.73
N GLN A 447 78.72 66.88 115.55
CA GLN A 447 80.17 67.13 115.40
C GLN A 447 80.65 68.40 116.11
N GLN A 448 79.81 69.44 116.15
CA GLN A 448 80.09 70.66 116.92
C GLN A 448 80.08 70.44 118.45
N LEU A 449 79.24 69.52 118.93
CA LEU A 449 79.15 69.14 120.34
C LEU A 449 80.38 68.36 120.81
N ASP A 450 80.85 67.40 120.01
CA ASP A 450 82.03 66.58 120.34
C ASP A 450 83.32 67.41 120.42
N THR A 451 83.48 68.42 119.55
CA THR A 451 84.65 69.31 119.54
C THR A 451 84.70 70.21 120.78
N LEU A 452 83.55 70.73 121.22
CA LEU A 452 83.45 71.54 122.45
C LEU A 452 83.71 70.70 123.71
N GLN A 453 83.29 69.42 123.73
CA GLN A 453 83.56 68.53 124.86
C GLN A 453 85.05 68.17 125.00
N LEU A 454 85.76 67.99 123.87
CA LEU A 454 87.20 67.70 123.89
C LEU A 454 88.01 68.88 124.45
N GLN A 455 87.67 70.11 124.05
CA GLN A 455 88.30 71.34 124.54
C GLN A 455 88.08 71.54 126.05
N ALA A 456 86.90 71.18 126.56
CA ALA A 456 86.60 71.26 128.00
C ALA A 456 87.40 70.24 128.84
N GLN A 457 87.74 69.07 128.27
CA GLN A 457 88.55 68.05 128.95
C GLN A 457 90.04 68.43 129.01
N GLU A 458 90.60 69.01 127.95
CA GLU A 458 91.99 69.48 127.93
C GLU A 458 92.24 70.60 128.96
N HIS A 459 91.33 71.56 129.09
CA HIS A 459 91.46 72.62 130.09
C HIS A 459 91.35 72.09 131.54
N LYS A 460 90.53 71.05 131.78
CA LYS A 460 90.47 70.38 133.09
C LYS A 460 91.79 69.70 133.45
N ALA A 461 92.41 69.01 132.49
CA ALA A 461 93.70 68.32 132.71
C ALA A 461 94.85 69.30 133.02
N GLN A 462 94.88 70.47 132.36
CA GLN A 462 95.89 71.50 132.63
C GLN A 462 95.76 72.09 134.06
N VAL A 463 94.53 72.22 134.58
CA VAL A 463 94.28 72.73 135.94
C VAL A 463 94.69 71.71 137.02
N GLU A 464 94.49 70.41 136.78
CA GLU A 464 94.95 69.37 137.71
C GLU A 464 96.47 69.26 137.78
N GLN A 465 97.16 69.41 136.64
CA GLN A 465 98.63 69.37 136.59
C GLN A 465 99.28 70.53 137.37
N GLN A 466 98.69 71.74 137.31
CA GLN A 466 99.16 72.90 138.07
C GLN A 466 98.90 72.73 139.59
N ARG A 467 97.77 72.13 139.98
CA ARG A 467 97.47 71.82 141.39
C ARG A 467 98.42 70.75 141.99
N GLY A 468 98.87 69.80 141.18
CA GLY A 468 99.85 68.78 141.61
C GLY A 468 101.21 69.38 141.99
N ARG A 469 101.73 70.31 141.18
CA ARG A 469 103.03 70.97 141.45
C ARG A 469 103.02 71.80 142.73
N ILE A 470 101.88 72.42 143.07
CA ILE A 470 101.74 73.20 144.31
C ILE A 470 101.83 72.29 145.55
N LYS A 471 101.19 71.11 145.53
CA LYS A 471 101.24 70.14 146.64
C LYS A 471 102.62 69.54 146.87
N GLU A 472 103.39 69.24 145.81
CA GLU A 472 104.76 68.72 145.96
C GLU A 472 105.70 69.77 146.58
N THR A 473 105.51 71.04 146.25
CA THR A 473 106.35 72.13 146.78
C THR A 473 106.05 72.38 148.28
N GLU A 474 104.78 72.25 148.69
CA GLU A 474 104.38 72.34 150.11
C GLU A 474 104.91 71.15 150.95
N GLN A 475 104.92 69.94 150.40
CA GLN A 475 105.47 68.77 151.09
C GLN A 475 106.98 68.84 151.28
N GLN A 476 107.73 69.36 150.29
CA GLN A 476 109.17 69.56 150.45
C GLN A 476 109.50 70.60 151.54
N GLN A 477 108.65 71.61 151.70
CA GLN A 477 108.81 72.61 152.76
C GLN A 477 108.59 72.02 154.16
N GLN A 478 107.65 71.08 154.33
CA GLN A 478 107.39 70.41 155.61
C GLN A 478 108.54 69.47 156.03
N VAL A 479 109.13 68.72 155.09
CA VAL A 479 110.25 67.80 155.37
C VAL A 479 111.51 68.55 155.83
N LEU A 480 111.77 69.74 155.28
CA LEU A 480 112.87 70.61 155.71
C LEU A 480 112.68 71.14 157.14
N VAL A 481 111.44 71.37 157.59
CA VAL A 481 111.14 71.81 158.95
C VAL A 481 111.27 70.67 159.97
N GLU A 482 110.88 69.44 159.61
CA GLU A 482 111.04 68.28 160.51
C GLU A 482 112.52 67.89 160.71
N THR A 483 113.35 68.01 159.68
CA THR A 483 114.77 67.65 159.77
C THR A 483 115.59 68.66 160.61
N ILE A 484 115.18 69.93 160.64
CA ILE A 484 115.77 70.94 161.53
C ILE A 484 115.41 70.65 163.00
N ASN A 485 114.23 70.08 163.26
CA ASN A 485 113.80 69.71 164.61
C ASN A 485 114.46 68.41 165.12
N SER A 486 114.77 67.44 164.26
CA SER A 486 115.51 66.24 164.69
C SER A 486 116.97 66.56 165.06
N ARG A 487 117.62 67.46 164.31
CA ARG A 487 118.95 68.02 164.67
C ARG A 487 118.96 68.79 165.98
N ARG A 488 117.80 69.24 166.50
CA ARG A 488 117.68 69.86 167.83
C ARG A 488 117.52 68.86 168.97
N ARG A 489 116.85 67.72 168.75
CA ARG A 489 116.61 66.72 169.81
C ARG A 489 117.82 65.86 170.16
N GLU A 490 118.66 65.46 169.19
CA GLU A 490 119.86 64.68 169.52
C GLU A 490 120.95 65.52 170.21
N LEU A 491 120.92 66.84 170.03
CA LEU A 491 121.74 67.81 170.78
C LEU A 491 121.22 68.08 172.21
N GLU A 492 120.03 67.58 172.58
CA GLU A 492 119.51 67.62 173.96
C GLU A 492 119.71 66.29 174.70
N GLU A 493 119.90 65.17 173.98
CA GLU A 493 120.33 63.86 174.52
C GLU A 493 121.85 63.71 174.72
N VAL A 494 122.58 64.81 174.63
CA VAL A 494 123.81 65.00 175.41
C VAL A 494 123.54 64.56 176.86
N ARG A 495 124.53 64.70 177.72
CA ARG A 495 124.26 65.30 179.03
C ARG A 495 123.61 64.38 180.08
N ALA A 496 123.05 63.20 179.75
CA ALA A 496 122.38 62.35 180.73
C ALA A 496 123.17 61.11 181.20
N LYS A 497 124.20 60.62 180.49
CA LYS A 497 124.97 59.42 180.93
C LYS A 497 126.49 59.51 180.79
N SER A 498 127.03 60.69 181.06
CA SER A 498 128.28 60.81 181.79
C SER A 498 127.97 60.58 183.29
N HIS A 499 128.17 59.37 183.83
CA HIS A 499 128.56 59.07 185.23
C HIS A 499 128.47 57.57 185.58
N THR A 500 129.47 57.08 186.32
CA THR A 500 129.62 55.79 187.05
C THR A 500 129.93 54.54 186.20
N LEU A 501 131.17 54.03 186.18
CA LEU A 501 132.02 53.39 187.21
C LEU A 501 131.71 51.89 187.41
N GLY A 502 132.75 51.09 187.13
CA GLY A 502 132.86 49.65 187.21
C GLY A 502 134.06 49.22 186.38
#